data_AF-A0A3P3WBS1-F1
#
_entry.id   AF-A0A3P3WBS1-F1
#
_cell.length_a   1.000
_cell.length_b   1.000
_cell.length_c   1.000
_cell.angle_alpha   90.00
_cell.angle_beta   90.00
_cell.angle_gamma   90.00
#
_symmetry.space_group_name_H-M   'P 1'
#
loop_
_entity.id
_entity.type
_entity.pdbx_description
1 polymer ?
#
loop_
_entity_poly.entity_id
_entity_poly.type
_entity_poly.pdbx_seq_one_letter_code
_entity_poly.pdbx_strand_id
1 'polypeptide(L)'
;MTTAERTTIGSPANGLLVYDTTLSSFFYYDTPTTSWVKINGGKDGRVNYKLLRPDNFTIALATELSNGGGSRYLLNANTLYEVNGTLNLTIPIELNNAYIIGLDSGDDKIIKASGDLFIGATGGSIRVLTLQAGGNVFNLTGNGSQSLILRDCIVQNSGNVGTISSFGLVFISIVNYVSNTNGIIYNNIGRLLLSNTAWFSNNSGKYETLTGTFNLVTKQGGFSEVTGTNIGFDVASNPIITGDAVVESTVFTGALTTGKYINGYNPAIYTGYNFNNNWSVMCPGIITEGDFQATGTTFIDPTSNQGAIPAPNQTTTAIRLFLSANQSSNLFRTTSISNRITYTGKKGRIFQVNCALSYDGGSSLLNSTDYVFFIMKVPATGPNEPQNQTQSIVDTANGNVQNFTVQGSVTLNTGDSVELWYQKASSNSQGFRIRTFSMTIK
;
A
#
# COMPACT_ATOMS: atom_id res chain seq x y z
N MET A 1 -21.55 -37.90 41.79
CA MET A 1 -22.85 -37.47 42.34
C MET A 1 -23.43 -36.40 41.42
N THR A 2 -24.75 -36.29 41.32
CA THR A 2 -25.41 -35.26 40.51
C THR A 2 -25.21 -33.86 41.09
N THR A 3 -25.51 -32.81 40.31
CA THR A 3 -25.47 -31.43 40.83
C THR A 3 -26.37 -31.24 42.05
N ALA A 4 -27.57 -31.81 42.05
CA ALA A 4 -28.49 -31.73 43.18
C ALA A 4 -27.86 -32.35 44.43
N GLU A 5 -27.35 -33.57 44.31
CA GLU A 5 -26.68 -34.29 45.42
C GLU A 5 -25.49 -33.50 45.97
N ARG A 6 -24.65 -32.92 45.10
CA ARG A 6 -23.51 -32.08 45.50
C ARG A 6 -23.97 -30.86 46.31
N THR A 7 -24.98 -30.15 45.83
CA THR A 7 -25.50 -28.94 46.51
C THR A 7 -26.21 -29.23 47.83
N THR A 8 -26.68 -30.47 48.03
CA THR A 8 -27.35 -30.90 49.26
C THR A 8 -26.41 -31.41 50.36
N ILE A 9 -25.10 -31.48 50.12
CA ILE A 9 -24.15 -31.84 51.18
C ILE A 9 -24.23 -30.78 52.28
N GLY A 10 -24.72 -31.16 53.46
CA GLY A 10 -24.76 -30.30 54.63
C GLY A 10 -23.37 -30.14 55.25
N SER A 11 -23.01 -28.91 55.59
CA SER A 11 -21.72 -28.55 56.23
C SER A 11 -20.48 -29.19 55.57
N PRO A 12 -20.27 -29.01 54.25
CA PRO A 12 -19.12 -29.60 53.56
C PRO A 12 -17.80 -29.01 54.11
N ALA A 13 -16.82 -29.88 54.32
CA ALA A 13 -15.49 -29.48 54.77
C ALA A 13 -14.78 -28.63 53.71
N ASN A 14 -13.94 -27.69 54.14
CA ASN A 14 -13.10 -26.93 53.22
C ASN A 14 -12.20 -27.87 52.41
N GLY A 15 -12.16 -27.69 51.10
CA GLY A 15 -11.41 -28.54 50.18
C GLY A 15 -12.06 -29.89 49.87
N LEU A 16 -13.30 -30.16 50.31
CA LEU A 16 -14.02 -31.39 49.93
C LEU A 16 -14.14 -31.48 48.40
N LEU A 17 -13.47 -32.45 47.80
CA LEU A 17 -13.47 -32.70 46.37
C LEU A 17 -14.56 -33.70 45.98
N VAL A 18 -15.40 -33.35 45.01
CA VAL A 18 -16.43 -34.23 44.46
C VAL A 18 -16.42 -34.19 42.93
N TYR A 19 -16.80 -35.30 42.30
CA TYR A 19 -17.07 -35.36 40.87
C TYR A 19 -18.58 -35.20 40.62
N ASP A 20 -18.95 -34.10 39.96
CA ASP A 20 -20.32 -33.81 39.54
C ASP A 20 -20.59 -34.51 38.21
N THR A 21 -21.45 -35.53 38.22
CA THR A 21 -21.78 -36.34 37.04
C THR A 21 -22.76 -35.64 36.11
N THR A 22 -23.52 -34.65 36.59
CA THR A 22 -24.41 -33.82 35.74
C THR A 22 -23.58 -32.85 34.92
N LEU A 23 -22.57 -32.22 35.52
CA LEU A 23 -21.69 -31.25 34.86
C LEU A 23 -20.38 -31.86 34.31
N SER A 24 -20.15 -33.15 34.51
CA SER A 24 -18.93 -33.87 34.09
C SER A 24 -17.63 -33.18 34.53
N SER A 25 -17.56 -32.71 35.79
CA SER A 25 -16.42 -31.93 36.29
C SER A 25 -16.17 -32.19 37.77
N PHE A 26 -14.92 -31.99 38.19
CA PHE A 26 -14.57 -31.92 39.60
C PHE A 26 -14.94 -30.55 40.20
N PHE A 27 -15.33 -30.55 41.48
CA PHE A 27 -15.60 -29.36 42.29
C PHE A 27 -15.00 -29.53 43.67
N TYR A 28 -14.46 -28.46 44.26
CA TYR A 28 -14.11 -28.42 45.68
C TYR A 28 -15.00 -27.43 46.44
N TYR A 29 -15.25 -27.67 47.72
CA TYR A 29 -15.97 -26.71 48.55
C TYR A 29 -15.00 -25.69 49.18
N ASP A 30 -15.30 -24.40 49.04
CA ASP A 30 -14.51 -23.29 49.58
C ASP A 30 -15.26 -22.63 50.74
N THR A 31 -14.82 -22.88 51.98
CA THR A 31 -15.49 -22.36 53.17
C THR A 31 -15.46 -20.83 53.29
N PRO A 32 -14.36 -20.11 52.95
CA PRO A 32 -14.36 -18.64 52.87
C PRO A 32 -15.49 -18.02 52.04
N THR A 33 -15.80 -18.60 50.88
CA THR A 33 -16.82 -18.07 49.97
C THR A 33 -18.17 -18.78 50.09
N THR A 34 -18.26 -19.79 50.96
CA THR A 34 -19.44 -20.65 51.14
C THR A 34 -19.98 -21.20 49.83
N SER A 35 -19.07 -21.63 48.94
CA SER A 35 -19.43 -22.00 47.57
C SER A 35 -18.70 -23.26 47.10
N TRP A 36 -19.32 -23.95 46.15
CA TRP A 36 -18.64 -25.00 45.40
C TRP A 36 -17.90 -24.40 44.21
N VAL A 37 -16.57 -24.47 44.24
CA VAL A 37 -15.71 -23.97 43.18
C VAL A 37 -15.41 -25.10 42.20
N LYS A 38 -15.65 -24.84 40.91
CA LYS A 38 -15.37 -25.79 39.84
C LYS A 38 -13.86 -25.89 39.61
N ILE A 39 -13.34 -27.11 39.53
CA ILE A 39 -11.99 -27.37 39.03
C ILE A 39 -12.09 -27.58 37.53
N ASN A 40 -11.70 -26.58 36.75
CA ASN A 40 -11.76 -26.63 35.31
C ASN A 40 -10.92 -27.83 34.79
N GLY A 41 -11.56 -28.78 34.13
CA GLY A 41 -10.91 -29.81 33.33
C GLY A 41 -10.97 -29.42 31.84
N GLY A 42 -10.14 -30.02 30.98
CA GLY A 42 -10.07 -29.68 29.54
C GLY A 42 -11.38 -29.81 28.74
N LYS A 43 -12.46 -30.31 29.36
CA LYS A 43 -13.83 -30.34 28.84
C LYS A 43 -14.53 -28.97 28.92
N ASP A 44 -14.00 -28.04 29.70
CA ASP A 44 -14.44 -26.64 29.81
C ASP A 44 -13.77 -25.73 28.77
N GLY A 45 -13.39 -26.29 27.61
CA GLY A 45 -12.87 -25.53 26.48
C GLY A 45 -13.85 -24.46 25.97
N ARG A 46 -13.44 -23.74 24.92
CA ARG A 46 -14.28 -22.74 24.21
C ARG A 46 -15.69 -23.31 24.03
N VAL A 47 -16.68 -22.71 24.69
CA VAL A 47 -18.08 -23.22 24.74
C VAL A 47 -18.74 -23.37 23.37
N ASN A 48 -18.22 -22.68 22.36
CA ASN A 48 -18.64 -22.79 20.97
C ASN A 48 -17.50 -23.41 20.13
N TYR A 49 -17.42 -24.74 20.09
CA TYR A 49 -16.45 -25.50 19.31
C TYR A 49 -17.13 -26.63 18.52
N LYS A 50 -16.70 -26.83 17.27
CA LYS A 50 -17.12 -27.96 16.43
C LYS A 50 -15.92 -28.54 15.69
N LEU A 51 -15.73 -29.85 15.79
CA LEU A 51 -14.77 -30.60 14.99
C LEU A 51 -15.45 -31.12 13.72
N LEU A 52 -14.85 -30.83 12.56
CA LEU A 52 -15.29 -31.22 11.24
C LEU A 52 -14.30 -32.23 10.66
N ARG A 53 -14.76 -33.46 10.43
CA ARG A 53 -13.99 -34.52 9.79
C ARG A 53 -14.70 -34.99 8.51
N PRO A 54 -13.98 -35.60 7.56
CA PRO A 54 -14.56 -36.09 6.32
C PRO A 54 -15.78 -37.01 6.53
N ASP A 55 -15.80 -37.78 7.62
CA ASP A 55 -16.84 -38.77 7.94
C ASP A 55 -18.10 -38.16 8.61
N ASN A 56 -18.03 -36.94 9.13
CA ASN A 56 -19.10 -36.40 9.99
C ASN A 56 -19.48 -34.94 9.72
N PHE A 57 -18.78 -34.21 8.84
CA PHE A 57 -18.97 -32.77 8.72
C PHE A 57 -20.39 -32.37 8.31
N THR A 58 -21.08 -33.19 7.50
CA THR A 58 -22.46 -32.92 7.07
C THR A 58 -23.46 -32.94 8.23
N ILE A 59 -23.26 -33.85 9.19
CA ILE A 59 -24.05 -33.93 10.42
C ILE A 59 -23.67 -32.78 11.35
N ALA A 60 -22.36 -32.53 11.52
CA ALA A 60 -21.85 -31.46 12.38
C ALA A 60 -22.32 -30.07 11.94
N LEU A 61 -22.56 -29.87 10.64
CA LEU A 61 -23.01 -28.62 10.02
C LEU A 61 -24.52 -28.61 9.69
N ALA A 62 -25.32 -29.58 10.14
CA ALA A 62 -26.75 -29.64 9.78
C ALA A 62 -27.53 -28.41 10.28
N THR A 63 -27.20 -27.90 11.47
CA THR A 63 -27.81 -26.66 12.01
C THR A 63 -27.41 -25.44 11.18
N GLU A 64 -26.13 -25.33 10.83
CA GLU A 64 -25.60 -24.25 9.97
C GLU A 64 -26.24 -24.27 8.58
N LEU A 65 -26.50 -25.46 8.03
CA LEU A 65 -27.20 -25.62 6.77
C LEU A 65 -28.65 -25.15 6.86
N SER A 66 -29.36 -25.53 7.92
CA SER A 66 -30.72 -25.09 8.19
C SER A 66 -30.78 -23.56 8.35
N ASN A 67 -29.86 -22.99 9.13
CA ASN A 67 -29.73 -21.54 9.33
C ASN A 67 -29.40 -20.79 8.04
N GLY A 68 -28.65 -21.40 7.12
CA GLY A 68 -28.39 -20.88 5.77
C GLY A 68 -29.49 -21.17 4.74
N GLY A 69 -30.66 -21.65 5.19
CA GLY A 69 -31.82 -21.91 4.34
C GLY A 69 -31.62 -23.07 3.36
N GLY A 70 -30.73 -24.01 3.66
CA GLY A 70 -30.40 -25.15 2.79
C GLY A 70 -29.49 -24.81 1.60
N SER A 71 -29.11 -23.54 1.42
CA SER A 71 -28.32 -23.05 0.28
C SER A 71 -26.85 -22.78 0.61
N ARG A 72 -26.53 -22.67 1.90
CA ARG A 72 -25.19 -22.41 2.43
C ARG A 72 -25.08 -22.90 3.86
N TYR A 73 -23.86 -23.14 4.34
CA TYR A 73 -23.58 -23.29 5.77
C TYR A 73 -23.41 -21.91 6.38
N LEU A 74 -24.45 -21.38 7.03
CA LEU A 74 -24.34 -20.17 7.82
C LEU A 74 -23.73 -20.53 9.17
N LEU A 75 -22.43 -20.24 9.33
CA LEU A 75 -21.73 -20.59 10.55
C LEU A 75 -22.26 -19.79 11.75
N ASN A 76 -22.08 -20.33 12.94
CA ASN A 76 -22.45 -19.64 14.16
C ASN A 76 -21.33 -18.65 14.55
N ALA A 77 -21.71 -17.40 14.78
CA ALA A 77 -20.77 -16.38 15.23
C ALA A 77 -20.04 -16.80 16.50
N ASN A 78 -18.78 -16.38 16.64
CA ASN A 78 -17.95 -16.68 17.80
C ASN A 78 -17.77 -18.18 18.09
N THR A 79 -17.93 -19.04 17.07
CA THR A 79 -17.69 -20.48 17.16
C THR A 79 -16.39 -20.85 16.45
N LEU A 80 -15.60 -21.75 17.05
CA LEU A 80 -14.44 -22.35 16.42
C LEU A 80 -14.83 -23.64 15.70
N TYR A 81 -14.64 -23.68 14.40
CA TYR A 81 -14.75 -24.85 13.56
C TYR A 81 -13.34 -25.36 13.25
N GLU A 82 -12.98 -26.50 13.80
CA GLU A 82 -11.72 -27.17 13.49
C GLU A 82 -11.94 -28.15 12.34
N VAL A 83 -11.13 -28.06 11.30
CA VAL A 83 -11.09 -29.02 10.21
C VAL A 83 -9.96 -29.99 10.48
N ASN A 84 -10.26 -31.29 10.39
CA ASN A 84 -9.29 -32.36 10.53
C ASN A 84 -9.46 -33.32 9.34
N GLY A 85 -8.60 -33.16 8.34
CA GLY A 85 -8.63 -33.84 7.05
C GLY A 85 -9.30 -33.03 5.93
N THR A 86 -9.65 -33.72 4.84
CA THR A 86 -10.20 -33.09 3.63
C THR A 86 -11.73 -33.08 3.61
N LEU A 87 -12.33 -31.90 3.70
CA LEU A 87 -13.77 -31.68 3.57
C LEU A 87 -14.14 -31.37 2.13
N ASN A 88 -14.92 -32.24 1.50
CA ASN A 88 -15.46 -32.04 0.16
C ASN A 88 -16.87 -31.46 0.25
N LEU A 89 -16.96 -30.13 0.23
CA LEU A 89 -18.22 -29.42 0.37
C LEU A 89 -18.98 -29.35 -0.96
N THR A 90 -20.26 -29.64 -0.90
CA THR A 90 -21.21 -29.41 -2.01
C THR A 90 -21.89 -28.04 -1.90
N ILE A 91 -21.88 -27.45 -0.71
CA ILE A 91 -22.61 -26.22 -0.34
C ILE A 91 -21.60 -25.17 0.16
N PRO A 92 -21.72 -23.88 -0.22
CA PRO A 92 -20.80 -22.83 0.21
C PRO A 92 -20.91 -22.50 1.69
N ILE A 93 -19.90 -21.84 2.24
CA ILE A 93 -19.85 -21.36 3.63
C ILE A 93 -20.09 -19.85 3.67
N GLU A 94 -20.94 -19.40 4.60
CA GLU A 94 -20.98 -18.00 5.06
C GLU A 94 -20.39 -17.92 6.47
N LEU A 95 -19.31 -17.14 6.62
CA LEU A 95 -18.45 -17.17 7.82
C LEU A 95 -19.12 -16.63 9.08
N ASN A 96 -19.95 -15.60 8.98
CA ASN A 96 -20.72 -15.03 10.08
C ASN A 96 -19.91 -14.74 11.36
N ASN A 97 -18.71 -14.18 11.23
CA ASN A 97 -17.77 -13.92 12.33
C ASN A 97 -17.33 -15.17 13.10
N ALA A 98 -17.39 -16.34 12.46
CA ALA A 98 -16.83 -17.58 13.00
C ALA A 98 -15.31 -17.66 12.77
N TYR A 99 -14.71 -18.65 13.42
CA TYR A 99 -13.31 -19.02 13.27
C TYR A 99 -13.25 -20.41 12.65
N ILE A 100 -12.55 -20.56 11.53
CA ILE A 100 -12.25 -21.86 10.92
C ILE A 100 -10.75 -22.07 10.99
N ILE A 101 -10.31 -23.23 11.45
CA ILE A 101 -8.90 -23.54 11.64
C ILE A 101 -8.61 -25.00 11.25
N GLY A 102 -7.44 -25.26 10.69
CA GLY A 102 -6.82 -26.59 10.68
C GLY A 102 -5.61 -26.64 11.63
N LEU A 103 -4.98 -27.79 11.74
CA LEU A 103 -3.73 -27.97 12.47
C LEU A 103 -2.55 -28.21 11.51
N ASP A 104 -2.82 -28.75 10.32
CA ASP A 104 -1.85 -28.99 9.27
C ASP A 104 -2.43 -28.52 7.92
N SER A 105 -1.94 -27.39 7.39
CA SER A 105 -2.40 -26.87 6.11
C SER A 105 -2.08 -27.78 4.92
N GLY A 106 -1.22 -28.79 5.07
CA GLY A 106 -0.95 -29.82 4.05
C GLY A 106 -2.06 -30.86 3.90
N ASP A 107 -2.76 -31.18 4.99
CA ASP A 107 -3.75 -32.27 5.07
C ASP A 107 -5.17 -31.80 5.40
N ASP A 108 -5.31 -30.67 6.09
CA ASP A 108 -6.59 -30.05 6.43
C ASP A 108 -7.06 -29.14 5.30
N LYS A 109 -8.07 -29.62 4.57
CA LYS A 109 -8.52 -29.01 3.31
C LYS A 109 -10.00 -28.74 3.35
N ILE A 110 -10.39 -27.61 2.78
CA ILE A 110 -11.78 -27.36 2.40
C ILE A 110 -11.83 -27.20 0.89
N ILE A 111 -12.51 -28.14 0.25
CA ILE A 111 -12.61 -28.25 -1.20
C ILE A 111 -14.07 -28.11 -1.60
N LYS A 112 -14.34 -27.22 -2.55
CA LYS A 112 -15.63 -27.14 -3.24
C LYS A 112 -15.42 -27.29 -4.73
N ALA A 113 -15.63 -28.50 -5.24
CA ALA A 113 -15.30 -28.87 -6.62
C ALA A 113 -16.08 -28.08 -7.70
N SER A 114 -17.26 -27.53 -7.34
CA SER A 114 -18.08 -26.69 -8.22
C SER A 114 -18.70 -25.54 -7.43
N GLY A 115 -18.74 -24.35 -8.04
CA GLY A 115 -19.24 -23.11 -7.43
C GLY A 115 -18.27 -22.49 -6.43
N ASP A 116 -18.75 -21.47 -5.71
CA ASP A 116 -17.95 -20.66 -4.80
C ASP A 116 -17.78 -21.32 -3.43
N LEU A 117 -16.62 -21.19 -2.78
CA LEU A 117 -16.36 -21.78 -1.47
C LEU A 117 -16.89 -20.92 -0.32
N PHE A 118 -16.45 -19.66 -0.22
CA PHE A 118 -16.94 -18.69 0.76
C PHE A 118 -17.80 -17.63 0.09
N ILE A 119 -19.02 -17.44 0.60
CA ILE A 119 -19.97 -16.46 0.10
C ILE A 119 -20.52 -15.56 1.21
N GLY A 120 -21.17 -14.47 0.81
CA GLY A 120 -22.01 -13.66 1.68
C GLY A 120 -21.37 -12.33 2.08
N ALA A 121 -21.94 -11.72 3.12
CA ALA A 121 -21.60 -10.36 3.53
C ALA A 121 -20.85 -10.27 4.85
N THR A 122 -20.56 -11.42 5.45
CA THR A 122 -19.95 -11.52 6.77
C THR A 122 -18.48 -11.91 6.67
N GLY A 123 -17.71 -11.46 7.66
CA GLY A 123 -16.30 -11.81 7.80
C GLY A 123 -16.07 -12.96 8.76
N GLY A 124 -14.83 -13.14 9.18
CA GLY A 124 -14.41 -14.22 10.05
C GLY A 124 -12.91 -14.42 10.02
N SER A 125 -12.45 -15.50 10.63
CA SER A 125 -11.04 -15.89 10.61
C SER A 125 -10.89 -17.28 10.02
N ILE A 126 -9.99 -17.43 9.05
CA ILE A 126 -9.62 -18.71 8.43
C ILE A 126 -8.12 -18.90 8.63
N ARG A 127 -7.69 -20.03 9.19
CA ARG A 127 -6.27 -20.27 9.50
C ARG A 127 -5.81 -21.70 9.24
N VAL A 128 -4.57 -21.88 8.80
CA VAL A 128 -3.91 -23.20 8.73
C VAL A 128 -4.73 -24.20 7.91
N LEU A 129 -5.13 -23.81 6.71
CA LEU A 129 -5.94 -24.63 5.82
C LEU A 129 -5.45 -24.53 4.38
N THR A 130 -5.64 -25.61 3.63
CA THR A 130 -5.68 -25.55 2.16
C THR A 130 -7.12 -25.29 1.69
N LEU A 131 -7.28 -24.31 0.81
CA LEU A 131 -8.56 -23.91 0.21
C LEU A 131 -8.54 -24.16 -1.30
N GLN A 132 -9.62 -24.76 -1.81
CA GLN A 132 -9.78 -25.01 -3.24
C GLN A 132 -11.25 -24.84 -3.67
N ALA A 133 -11.47 -24.13 -4.79
CA ALA A 133 -12.79 -23.95 -5.38
C ALA A 133 -12.79 -24.12 -6.90
N GLY A 134 -13.81 -24.80 -7.45
CA GLY A 134 -14.07 -24.84 -8.89
C GLY A 134 -14.57 -23.49 -9.43
N GLY A 135 -15.27 -22.71 -8.60
CA GLY A 135 -15.63 -21.31 -8.84
C GLY A 135 -14.65 -20.34 -8.17
N ASN A 136 -15.16 -19.44 -7.34
CA ASN A 136 -14.35 -18.55 -6.52
C ASN A 136 -14.04 -19.16 -5.15
N VAL A 137 -12.82 -19.04 -4.66
CA VAL A 137 -12.53 -19.33 -3.25
C VAL A 137 -13.26 -18.32 -2.37
N PHE A 138 -13.19 -17.03 -2.72
CA PHE A 138 -13.90 -15.95 -2.04
C PHE A 138 -14.86 -15.24 -2.99
N ASN A 139 -16.13 -15.14 -2.61
CA ASN A 139 -17.12 -14.26 -3.23
C ASN A 139 -17.83 -13.48 -2.11
N LEU A 140 -17.09 -12.52 -1.54
CA LEU A 140 -17.48 -11.82 -0.31
C LEU A 140 -17.78 -10.35 -0.59
N THR A 141 -18.92 -9.85 -0.11
CA THR A 141 -19.36 -8.46 -0.26
C THR A 141 -19.95 -7.94 1.05
N GLY A 142 -19.12 -7.27 1.86
CA GLY A 142 -19.52 -6.68 3.14
C GLY A 142 -20.23 -5.32 3.00
N ASN A 143 -20.34 -4.60 4.11
CA ASN A 143 -20.93 -3.25 4.19
C ASN A 143 -19.97 -2.18 4.77
N GLY A 144 -18.69 -2.50 4.89
CA GLY A 144 -17.64 -1.64 5.43
C GLY A 144 -17.37 -1.83 6.93
N SER A 145 -18.17 -2.64 7.64
CA SER A 145 -17.98 -2.88 9.08
C SER A 145 -17.32 -4.23 9.40
N GLN A 146 -17.34 -5.18 8.46
CA GLN A 146 -16.85 -6.53 8.69
C GLN A 146 -15.33 -6.62 8.55
N SER A 147 -14.76 -7.64 9.20
CA SER A 147 -13.34 -7.96 9.12
C SER A 147 -13.14 -9.39 8.62
N LEU A 148 -12.23 -9.58 7.67
CA LEU A 148 -11.77 -10.91 7.24
C LEU A 148 -10.30 -11.08 7.61
N ILE A 149 -9.98 -12.21 8.23
CA ILE A 149 -8.62 -12.62 8.55
C ILE A 149 -8.34 -13.96 7.87
N LEU A 150 -7.33 -14.02 7.01
CA LEU A 150 -6.85 -15.25 6.38
C LEU A 150 -5.37 -15.41 6.72
N ARG A 151 -5.00 -16.51 7.38
CA ARG A 151 -3.62 -16.71 7.83
C ARG A 151 -3.09 -18.11 7.65
N ASP A 152 -1.80 -18.22 7.35
CA ASP A 152 -1.08 -19.50 7.35
C ASP A 152 -1.76 -20.52 6.41
N CYS A 153 -2.28 -20.05 5.28
CA CYS A 153 -3.13 -20.82 4.37
C CYS A 153 -2.46 -21.09 3.03
N ILE A 154 -2.96 -22.10 2.33
CA ILE A 154 -2.64 -22.38 0.94
C ILE A 154 -3.93 -22.23 0.14
N VAL A 155 -3.92 -21.42 -0.91
CA VAL A 155 -5.02 -21.35 -1.89
C VAL A 155 -4.50 -21.96 -3.18
N GLN A 156 -5.08 -23.11 -3.57
CA GLN A 156 -4.56 -23.85 -4.71
C GLN A 156 -5.60 -24.39 -5.65
N ASN A 157 -5.18 -24.69 -6.88
CA ASN A 157 -5.94 -25.41 -7.90
C ASN A 157 -7.36 -24.85 -8.09
N SER A 158 -7.52 -23.54 -7.94
CA SER A 158 -8.81 -22.88 -8.01
C SER A 158 -9.02 -22.19 -9.34
N GLY A 159 -10.26 -22.19 -9.82
CA GLY A 159 -10.65 -21.45 -11.03
C GLY A 159 -10.44 -19.95 -10.83
N ASN A 160 -10.83 -19.44 -9.67
CA ASN A 160 -10.54 -18.07 -9.24
C ASN A 160 -10.25 -18.05 -7.74
N VAL A 161 -9.25 -17.27 -7.30
CA VAL A 161 -9.18 -16.93 -5.87
C VAL A 161 -10.39 -16.07 -5.50
N GLY A 162 -10.80 -15.15 -6.37
CA GLY A 162 -12.13 -14.55 -6.35
C GLY A 162 -12.15 -13.06 -5.98
N THR A 163 -13.19 -12.62 -5.28
CA THR A 163 -13.40 -11.20 -4.93
C THR A 163 -13.73 -11.05 -3.44
N ILE A 164 -13.09 -10.05 -2.82
CA ILE A 164 -13.44 -9.56 -1.48
C ILE A 164 -13.73 -8.07 -1.62
N SER A 165 -14.93 -7.65 -1.23
CA SER A 165 -15.36 -6.27 -1.42
C SER A 165 -16.11 -5.67 -0.25
N SER A 166 -15.98 -4.36 -0.05
CA SER A 166 -16.75 -3.61 0.95
C SER A 166 -16.52 -4.09 2.38
N PHE A 167 -15.28 -4.42 2.77
CA PHE A 167 -14.91 -4.77 4.14
C PHE A 167 -14.22 -3.59 4.84
N GLY A 168 -14.40 -3.49 6.16
CA GLY A 168 -13.66 -2.51 6.97
C GLY A 168 -12.18 -2.90 7.12
N LEU A 169 -11.92 -4.19 7.27
CA LEU A 169 -10.58 -4.77 7.35
C LEU A 169 -10.51 -6.07 6.55
N VAL A 170 -9.47 -6.21 5.74
CA VAL A 170 -9.04 -7.49 5.17
C VAL A 170 -7.58 -7.68 5.54
N PHE A 171 -7.29 -8.69 6.35
CA PHE A 171 -5.93 -9.02 6.75
C PHE A 171 -5.55 -10.42 6.27
N ILE A 172 -4.56 -10.47 5.39
CA ILE A 172 -4.04 -11.69 4.79
C ILE A 172 -2.58 -11.80 5.18
N SER A 173 -2.21 -12.88 5.87
CA SER A 173 -0.84 -13.04 6.37
C SER A 173 -0.32 -14.46 6.17
N ILE A 174 0.82 -14.62 5.49
CA ILE A 174 1.45 -15.92 5.22
C ILE A 174 0.48 -16.80 4.43
N VAL A 175 0.24 -16.43 3.17
CA VAL A 175 -0.66 -17.18 2.28
C VAL A 175 0.04 -17.50 0.98
N ASN A 176 0.06 -18.78 0.64
CA ASN A 176 0.64 -19.30 -0.59
C ASN A 176 -0.45 -19.50 -1.64
N TYR A 177 -0.24 -18.97 -2.83
CA TYR A 177 -1.12 -19.14 -3.98
C TYR A 177 -0.44 -20.02 -5.02
N VAL A 178 -1.04 -21.15 -5.39
CA VAL A 178 -0.42 -22.17 -6.25
C VAL A 178 -1.41 -22.69 -7.29
N SER A 179 -1.02 -22.71 -8.57
CA SER A 179 -1.84 -23.30 -9.65
C SER A 179 -3.27 -22.73 -9.77
N ASN A 180 -3.49 -21.46 -9.43
CA ASN A 180 -4.79 -20.82 -9.61
C ASN A 180 -4.89 -20.23 -11.01
N THR A 181 -6.07 -20.37 -11.65
CA THR A 181 -6.28 -19.88 -13.03
C THR A 181 -6.45 -18.35 -13.07
N ASN A 182 -7.11 -17.78 -12.06
CA ASN A 182 -7.21 -16.33 -11.86
C ASN A 182 -6.96 -16.00 -10.38
N GLY A 183 -6.45 -14.81 -10.13
CA GLY A 183 -6.16 -14.34 -8.77
C GLY A 183 -7.34 -13.69 -8.07
N ILE A 184 -7.03 -12.70 -7.24
CA ILE A 184 -7.97 -12.05 -6.32
C ILE A 184 -8.18 -10.58 -6.63
N ILE A 185 -9.44 -10.13 -6.51
CA ILE A 185 -9.86 -8.73 -6.61
C ILE A 185 -10.21 -8.22 -5.21
N TYR A 186 -9.57 -7.13 -4.80
CA TYR A 186 -9.95 -6.35 -3.63
C TYR A 186 -10.66 -5.08 -4.09
N ASN A 187 -11.86 -4.84 -3.58
CA ASN A 187 -12.65 -3.69 -3.99
C ASN A 187 -13.28 -2.96 -2.80
N ASN A 188 -13.13 -1.64 -2.70
CA ASN A 188 -13.75 -0.84 -1.63
C ASN A 188 -13.41 -1.35 -0.21
N ILE A 189 -12.13 -1.52 0.11
CA ILE A 189 -11.71 -2.03 1.43
C ILE A 189 -11.18 -0.89 2.29
N GLY A 190 -11.71 -0.73 3.51
CA GLY A 190 -11.23 0.28 4.45
C GLY A 190 -9.72 0.14 4.70
N ARG A 191 -9.29 -1.01 5.23
CA ARG A 191 -7.87 -1.34 5.45
C ARG A 191 -7.56 -2.70 4.83
N LEU A 192 -6.73 -2.70 3.79
CA LEU A 192 -6.22 -3.92 3.16
C LEU A 192 -4.78 -4.15 3.64
N LEU A 193 -4.56 -5.25 4.35
CA LEU A 193 -3.26 -5.61 4.90
C LEU A 193 -2.83 -6.96 4.30
N LEU A 194 -1.88 -6.93 3.38
CA LEU A 194 -1.28 -8.11 2.74
C LEU A 194 0.14 -8.27 3.29
N SER A 195 0.36 -9.32 4.08
CA SER A 195 1.64 -9.63 4.71
C SER A 195 2.12 -10.99 4.25
N ASN A 196 3.31 -11.04 3.65
CA ASN A 196 3.95 -12.29 3.24
C ASN A 196 3.04 -13.16 2.35
N THR A 197 2.37 -12.54 1.35
CA THR A 197 1.68 -13.29 0.30
C THR A 197 2.69 -13.81 -0.71
N ALA A 198 2.54 -15.06 -1.12
CA ALA A 198 3.47 -15.76 -2.01
C ALA A 198 2.74 -16.30 -3.24
N TRP A 199 2.99 -15.68 -4.39
CA TRP A 199 2.44 -16.12 -5.68
C TRP A 199 3.51 -16.87 -6.47
N PHE A 200 3.29 -18.16 -6.68
CA PHE A 200 4.17 -19.03 -7.45
C PHE A 200 3.95 -18.87 -8.97
N SER A 201 4.98 -19.18 -9.77
CA SER A 201 4.98 -19.05 -11.25
C SER A 201 3.89 -19.83 -11.98
N ASN A 202 3.28 -20.83 -11.34
CA ASN A 202 2.24 -21.67 -11.94
C ASN A 202 0.83 -21.09 -11.80
N ASN A 203 0.66 -19.91 -11.19
CA ASN A 203 -0.59 -19.16 -11.26
C ASN A 203 -0.71 -18.45 -12.62
N SER A 204 -1.94 -18.14 -13.03
CA SER A 204 -2.23 -17.46 -14.29
C SER A 204 -3.05 -16.18 -14.09
N GLY A 205 -3.09 -15.34 -15.13
CA GLY A 205 -3.90 -14.13 -15.17
C GLY A 205 -3.34 -13.01 -14.31
N LYS A 206 -4.22 -12.34 -13.57
CA LYS A 206 -3.87 -11.25 -12.62
C LYS A 206 -3.89 -11.83 -11.21
N TYR A 207 -2.77 -11.76 -10.52
CA TYR A 207 -2.62 -12.35 -9.19
C TYR A 207 -3.38 -11.54 -8.13
N GLU A 208 -3.11 -10.24 -8.04
CA GLU A 208 -3.79 -9.32 -7.13
C GLU A 208 -4.26 -8.09 -7.91
N THR A 209 -5.54 -7.72 -7.77
CA THR A 209 -6.13 -6.53 -8.43
C THR A 209 -6.81 -5.64 -7.40
N LEU A 210 -6.56 -4.33 -7.45
CA LEU A 210 -7.20 -3.33 -6.59
C LEU A 210 -8.11 -2.42 -7.41
N THR A 211 -9.38 -2.33 -6.99
CA THR A 211 -10.37 -1.42 -7.58
C THR A 211 -11.12 -0.63 -6.50
N GLY A 212 -11.74 0.48 -6.89
CA GLY A 212 -12.54 1.29 -5.96
C GLY A 212 -11.71 2.09 -4.94
N THR A 213 -12.22 2.24 -3.72
CA THR A 213 -11.66 3.15 -2.71
C THR A 213 -11.07 2.42 -1.51
N PHE A 214 -9.92 2.88 -1.03
CA PHE A 214 -9.23 2.36 0.15
C PHE A 214 -8.81 3.47 1.09
N ASN A 215 -8.91 3.26 2.41
CA ASN A 215 -8.29 4.18 3.36
C ASN A 215 -6.81 3.85 3.55
N LEU A 216 -6.46 2.57 3.58
CA LEU A 216 -5.09 2.12 3.73
C LEU A 216 -4.87 0.81 2.97
N VAL A 217 -3.73 0.73 2.30
CA VAL A 217 -3.25 -0.49 1.64
C VAL A 217 -1.82 -0.78 2.09
N THR A 218 -1.55 -1.99 2.57
CA THR A 218 -0.19 -2.47 2.74
C THR A 218 -0.01 -3.79 2.00
N LYS A 219 1.09 -3.89 1.25
CA LYS A 219 1.63 -5.13 0.75
C LYS A 219 3.08 -5.23 1.20
N GLN A 220 3.34 -6.12 2.15
CA GLN A 220 4.63 -6.20 2.82
C GLN A 220 5.18 -7.62 2.81
N GLY A 221 6.41 -7.78 2.31
CA GLY A 221 7.10 -9.07 2.25
C GLY A 221 6.51 -10.05 1.23
N GLY A 222 6.96 -11.31 1.31
CA GLY A 222 6.57 -12.37 0.37
C GLY A 222 7.17 -12.20 -1.02
N PHE A 223 6.58 -12.86 -2.01
CA PHE A 223 7.04 -12.78 -3.39
C PHE A 223 5.90 -12.90 -4.39
N SER A 224 6.14 -12.38 -5.59
CA SER A 224 5.28 -12.52 -6.76
C SER A 224 6.13 -12.97 -7.95
N GLU A 225 6.06 -14.25 -8.26
CA GLU A 225 6.75 -14.86 -9.40
C GLU A 225 5.84 -14.80 -10.63
N VAL A 226 6.02 -13.75 -11.43
CA VAL A 226 5.19 -13.43 -12.60
C VAL A 226 5.91 -13.90 -13.86
N THR A 227 5.24 -14.72 -14.65
CA THR A 227 5.79 -15.31 -15.88
C THR A 227 4.89 -15.04 -17.08
N GLY A 228 5.48 -14.99 -18.27
CA GLY A 228 4.75 -14.89 -19.53
C GLY A 228 3.92 -13.62 -19.64
N THR A 229 2.60 -13.79 -19.80
CA THR A 229 1.62 -12.70 -20.01
C THR A 229 0.89 -12.29 -18.72
N ASN A 230 1.27 -12.88 -17.58
CA ASN A 230 0.59 -12.65 -16.30
C ASN A 230 0.89 -11.27 -15.71
N ILE A 231 0.06 -10.86 -14.75
CA ILE A 231 0.21 -9.60 -14.01
C ILE A 231 0.29 -9.89 -12.51
N GLY A 232 1.35 -9.41 -11.86
CA GLY A 232 1.56 -9.61 -10.43
C GLY A 232 0.66 -8.75 -9.55
N PHE A 233 0.60 -7.44 -9.81
CA PHE A 233 -0.24 -6.51 -9.06
C PHE A 233 -0.87 -5.50 -10.02
N ASP A 234 -2.20 -5.45 -10.08
CA ASP A 234 -2.94 -4.61 -11.01
C ASP A 234 -3.65 -3.46 -10.28
N VAL A 235 -3.26 -2.23 -10.65
CA VAL A 235 -3.85 -0.97 -10.18
C VAL A 235 -4.26 -0.07 -11.36
N ALA A 236 -4.34 -0.61 -12.57
CA ALA A 236 -4.61 0.18 -13.79
C ALA A 236 -6.01 0.80 -13.83
N SER A 237 -6.93 0.39 -12.95
CA SER A 237 -8.22 1.04 -12.74
C SER A 237 -8.13 2.32 -11.91
N ASN A 238 -6.93 2.75 -11.50
CA ASN A 238 -6.69 3.92 -10.67
C ASN A 238 -7.46 3.91 -9.34
N PRO A 239 -7.23 2.92 -8.45
CA PRO A 239 -7.91 2.90 -7.16
C PRO A 239 -7.66 4.19 -6.37
N ILE A 240 -8.69 4.64 -5.66
CA ILE A 240 -8.63 5.86 -4.84
C ILE A 240 -8.07 5.49 -3.47
N ILE A 241 -6.91 6.03 -3.13
CA ILE A 241 -6.31 5.90 -1.80
C ILE A 241 -6.58 7.20 -1.05
N THR A 242 -7.37 7.17 0.03
CA THR A 242 -7.72 8.35 0.83
C THR A 242 -6.71 8.62 1.95
N GLY A 243 -6.10 7.56 2.50
CA GLY A 243 -4.97 7.64 3.43
C GLY A 243 -3.65 7.37 2.70
N ASP A 244 -2.93 6.34 3.11
CA ASP A 244 -1.62 5.97 2.56
C ASP A 244 -1.61 4.53 2.03
N ALA A 245 -0.75 4.27 1.04
CA ALA A 245 -0.53 2.94 0.50
C ALA A 245 0.97 2.61 0.47
N VAL A 246 1.32 1.35 0.76
CA VAL A 246 2.71 0.88 0.80
C VAL A 246 2.84 -0.46 0.08
N VAL A 247 3.87 -0.60 -0.76
CA VAL A 247 4.34 -1.89 -1.29
C VAL A 247 5.84 -2.01 -0.95
N GLU A 248 6.18 -2.90 -0.03
CA GLU A 248 7.53 -2.95 0.55
C GLU A 248 8.02 -4.39 0.71
N SER A 249 9.27 -4.64 0.32
CA SER A 249 9.95 -5.92 0.50
C SER A 249 9.30 -7.14 -0.17
N THR A 250 8.23 -6.98 -0.96
CA THR A 250 7.77 -8.04 -1.85
C THR A 250 8.77 -8.20 -2.99
N VAL A 251 9.25 -9.41 -3.21
CA VAL A 251 10.13 -9.70 -4.34
C VAL A 251 9.27 -9.94 -5.59
N PHE A 252 9.34 -9.04 -6.57
CA PHE A 252 8.78 -9.28 -7.90
C PHE A 252 9.85 -9.92 -8.79
N THR A 253 9.54 -11.06 -9.40
CA THR A 253 10.50 -11.84 -10.19
C THR A 253 9.78 -12.67 -11.25
N GLY A 254 10.53 -13.38 -12.10
CA GLY A 254 10.02 -14.24 -13.16
C GLY A 254 10.21 -13.67 -14.57
N ALA A 255 10.19 -14.53 -15.59
CA ALA A 255 10.45 -14.11 -16.97
C ALA A 255 9.16 -13.62 -17.64
N LEU A 256 9.07 -12.31 -17.92
CA LEU A 256 7.94 -11.67 -18.61
C LEU A 256 8.11 -11.74 -20.13
N THR A 257 7.01 -11.96 -20.86
CA THR A 257 6.96 -11.76 -22.32
C THR A 257 6.21 -10.46 -22.65
N THR A 258 4.92 -10.41 -22.35
CA THR A 258 4.07 -9.20 -22.42
C THR A 258 3.39 -8.88 -21.09
N GLY A 259 3.60 -9.73 -20.08
CA GLY A 259 3.12 -9.56 -18.72
C GLY A 259 3.81 -8.40 -18.00
N LYS A 260 3.36 -8.13 -16.78
CA LYS A 260 3.89 -7.03 -15.96
C LYS A 260 3.99 -7.43 -14.50
N TYR A 261 5.08 -7.06 -13.84
CA TYR A 261 5.14 -7.16 -12.37
C TYR A 261 4.06 -6.28 -11.73
N ILE A 262 3.97 -5.03 -12.17
CA ILE A 262 2.90 -4.09 -11.81
C ILE A 262 2.23 -3.61 -13.09
N ASN A 263 0.91 -3.76 -13.17
CA ASN A 263 0.11 -3.02 -14.14
C ASN A 263 -0.33 -1.72 -13.47
N GLY A 264 0.51 -0.69 -13.63
CA GLY A 264 0.35 0.61 -12.98
C GLY A 264 -0.88 1.40 -13.42
N TYR A 265 -1.10 2.53 -12.75
CA TYR A 265 -2.18 3.49 -13.04
C TYR A 265 -2.22 3.84 -14.53
N ASN A 266 -3.42 3.95 -15.10
CA ASN A 266 -3.65 4.19 -16.52
C ASN A 266 -4.65 5.34 -16.77
N PRO A 267 -4.26 6.43 -17.48
CA PRO A 267 -2.90 6.73 -17.91
C PRO A 267 -1.96 6.90 -16.71
N ALA A 268 -0.65 6.73 -16.94
CA ALA A 268 0.35 6.91 -15.90
C ALA A 268 0.35 8.36 -15.40
N ILE A 269 0.38 8.55 -14.08
CA ILE A 269 0.39 9.88 -13.45
C ILE A 269 1.79 10.50 -13.50
N TYR A 270 2.82 9.67 -13.32
CA TYR A 270 4.22 10.04 -13.55
C TYR A 270 4.79 9.11 -14.62
N THR A 271 5.35 9.67 -15.69
CA THR A 271 5.86 8.90 -16.83
C THR A 271 6.94 7.91 -16.40
N GLY A 272 6.74 6.63 -16.71
CA GLY A 272 7.67 5.55 -16.34
C GLY A 272 7.44 4.98 -14.93
N TYR A 273 6.43 5.44 -14.21
CA TYR A 273 6.09 5.00 -12.86
C TYR A 273 4.70 4.38 -12.78
N ASN A 274 4.48 3.54 -11.78
CA ASN A 274 3.27 2.73 -11.67
C ASN A 274 2.20 3.38 -10.79
N PHE A 275 2.56 4.23 -9.84
CA PHE A 275 1.65 4.69 -8.80
C PHE A 275 1.55 6.23 -8.72
N ASN A 276 0.51 6.70 -8.01
CA ASN A 276 0.38 8.11 -7.63
C ASN A 276 1.16 8.43 -6.34
N ASN A 277 1.08 9.68 -5.87
CA ASN A 277 1.81 10.15 -4.69
C ASN A 277 1.29 9.62 -3.34
N ASN A 278 0.17 8.89 -3.29
CA ASN A 278 -0.29 8.21 -2.07
C ASN A 278 0.46 6.91 -1.78
N TRP A 279 1.28 6.43 -2.72
CA TRP A 279 2.04 5.19 -2.58
C TRP A 279 3.47 5.45 -2.12
N SER A 280 4.01 4.53 -1.31
CA SER A 280 5.45 4.37 -1.07
C SER A 280 5.86 2.96 -1.46
N VAL A 281 6.81 2.83 -2.38
CA VAL A 281 7.18 1.58 -3.03
C VAL A 281 8.66 1.34 -2.89
N MET A 282 9.04 0.24 -2.27
CA MET A 282 10.43 -0.21 -2.12
C MET A 282 10.48 -1.73 -2.22
N CYS A 283 10.66 -2.24 -3.43
CA CYS A 283 10.59 -3.68 -3.71
C CYS A 283 11.66 -4.11 -4.72
N PRO A 284 12.32 -5.26 -4.53
CA PRO A 284 13.12 -5.88 -5.58
C PRO A 284 12.27 -6.20 -6.82
N GLY A 285 12.85 -5.99 -8.01
CA GLY A 285 12.23 -6.28 -9.31
C GLY A 285 11.41 -5.15 -9.93
N ILE A 286 11.09 -4.10 -9.17
CA ILE A 286 10.38 -2.91 -9.65
C ILE A 286 11.10 -1.64 -9.19
N ILE A 287 10.80 -0.51 -9.83
CA ILE A 287 11.41 0.77 -9.46
C ILE A 287 10.92 1.24 -8.09
N THR A 288 11.78 1.91 -7.35
CA THR A 288 11.42 2.56 -6.09
C THR A 288 10.62 3.83 -6.37
N GLU A 289 9.46 3.96 -5.74
CA GLU A 289 8.55 5.11 -5.94
C GLU A 289 8.20 5.74 -4.59
N GLY A 290 8.56 6.99 -4.39
CA GLY A 290 8.30 7.68 -3.14
C GLY A 290 8.74 9.13 -3.20
N ASP A 291 8.33 9.93 -2.22
CA ASP A 291 8.76 11.34 -2.14
C ASP A 291 10.28 11.47 -2.03
N PHE A 292 10.98 10.46 -1.47
CA PHE A 292 12.43 10.43 -1.40
C PHE A 292 13.13 10.32 -2.78
N GLN A 293 12.43 9.81 -3.79
CA GLN A 293 12.94 9.66 -5.14
C GLN A 293 12.52 10.82 -6.06
N ALA A 294 11.72 11.77 -5.55
CA ALA A 294 11.25 12.91 -6.32
C ALA A 294 12.43 13.68 -6.94
N THR A 295 12.35 13.94 -8.24
CA THR A 295 13.40 14.62 -8.99
C THR A 295 12.80 15.32 -10.19
N GLY A 296 13.52 16.31 -10.72
CA GLY A 296 13.15 17.01 -11.93
C GLY A 296 14.32 17.82 -12.45
N THR A 297 14.44 17.88 -13.78
CA THR A 297 15.42 18.74 -14.45
C THR A 297 14.72 19.60 -15.48
N THR A 298 15.09 20.88 -15.54
CA THR A 298 14.72 21.78 -16.62
C THR A 298 15.95 22.48 -17.15
N PHE A 299 16.03 22.63 -18.48
CA PHE A 299 17.19 23.15 -19.17
C PHE A 299 16.76 23.93 -20.40
N ILE A 300 17.63 24.81 -20.90
CA ILE A 300 17.38 25.51 -22.17
C ILE A 300 17.63 24.55 -23.32
N ASP A 301 16.79 24.62 -24.35
CA ASP A 301 17.06 23.94 -25.61
C ASP A 301 18.33 24.55 -26.25
N PRO A 302 19.42 23.78 -26.42
CA PRO A 302 20.68 24.30 -26.96
C PRO A 302 20.55 24.81 -28.40
N THR A 303 19.47 24.47 -29.11
CA THR A 303 19.18 24.94 -30.47
C THR A 303 18.36 26.24 -30.49
N SER A 304 17.89 26.69 -29.32
CA SER A 304 17.11 27.91 -29.21
C SER A 304 17.99 29.16 -29.01
N ASN A 305 17.70 30.21 -29.78
CA ASN A 305 18.35 31.50 -29.59
C ASN A 305 17.70 32.25 -28.43
N GLN A 306 18.37 32.30 -27.28
CA GLN A 306 17.95 33.16 -26.19
C GLN A 306 18.33 34.62 -26.47
N GLY A 307 17.35 35.50 -26.33
CA GLY A 307 17.53 36.94 -26.44
C GLY A 307 18.38 37.50 -25.29
N ALA A 308 18.81 38.76 -25.43
CA ALA A 308 19.39 39.50 -24.32
C ALA A 308 18.36 39.67 -23.20
N ILE A 309 18.78 39.34 -21.99
CA ILE A 309 18.02 39.54 -20.76
C ILE A 309 18.39 40.93 -20.22
N PRO A 310 17.42 41.85 -20.09
CA PRO A 310 17.69 43.21 -19.68
C PRO A 310 18.03 43.30 -18.18
N ALA A 311 18.78 44.34 -17.80
CA ALA A 311 19.06 44.62 -16.40
C ALA A 311 17.79 45.07 -15.64
N PRO A 312 17.62 44.70 -14.35
CA PRO A 312 16.58 45.26 -13.50
C PRO A 312 16.72 46.78 -13.34
N ASN A 313 15.59 47.46 -13.18
CA ASN A 313 15.56 48.92 -13.03
C ASN A 313 16.29 49.41 -11.78
N GLN A 314 16.16 48.70 -10.65
CA GLN A 314 16.75 49.05 -9.35
C GLN A 314 17.58 47.89 -8.77
N THR A 315 18.56 48.20 -7.92
CA THR A 315 19.42 47.19 -7.25
C THR A 315 18.67 46.27 -6.30
N THR A 316 17.55 46.73 -5.76
CA THR A 316 16.71 45.97 -4.83
C THR A 316 15.61 45.16 -5.52
N THR A 317 15.47 45.27 -6.85
CA THR A 317 14.43 44.56 -7.60
C THR A 317 14.97 43.23 -8.11
N ALA A 318 14.57 42.15 -7.44
CA ALA A 318 14.79 40.80 -7.95
C ALA A 318 13.71 40.42 -8.97
N ILE A 319 14.13 39.77 -10.04
CA ILE A 319 13.26 39.25 -11.08
C ILE A 319 13.60 37.79 -11.38
N ARG A 320 12.56 37.01 -11.69
CA ARG A 320 12.71 35.63 -12.14
C ARG A 320 13.52 35.59 -13.42
N LEU A 321 14.49 34.67 -13.49
CA LEU A 321 15.09 34.30 -14.76
C LEU A 321 14.07 33.52 -15.58
N PHE A 322 13.46 34.17 -16.57
CA PHE A 322 12.50 33.54 -17.47
C PHE A 322 13.18 33.11 -18.77
N LEU A 323 12.99 31.86 -19.17
CA LEU A 323 13.59 31.25 -20.34
C LEU A 323 12.48 30.73 -21.25
N SER A 324 12.34 31.30 -22.44
CA SER A 324 11.24 31.04 -23.38
C SER A 324 11.32 29.67 -24.08
N ALA A 325 12.52 29.10 -24.18
CA ALA A 325 12.77 27.80 -24.79
C ALA A 325 13.36 26.83 -23.75
N ASN A 326 12.48 26.25 -22.93
CA ASN A 326 12.85 25.33 -21.87
C ASN A 326 12.33 23.91 -22.15
N GLN A 327 13.22 22.93 -22.02
CA GLN A 327 12.90 21.51 -22.00
C GLN A 327 12.89 21.01 -20.55
N SER A 328 12.34 19.82 -20.35
CA SER A 328 12.38 19.14 -19.06
C SER A 328 12.56 17.64 -19.22
N SER A 329 13.20 17.02 -18.23
CA SER A 329 13.45 15.58 -18.20
C SER A 329 13.50 15.09 -16.76
N ASN A 330 13.46 13.76 -16.58
CA ASN A 330 13.55 13.10 -15.27
C ASN A 330 12.53 13.67 -14.26
N LEU A 331 11.31 13.96 -14.71
CA LEU A 331 10.25 14.45 -13.85
C LEU A 331 9.59 13.28 -13.12
N PHE A 332 9.83 13.17 -11.81
CA PHE A 332 9.12 12.26 -10.93
C PHE A 332 8.64 13.00 -9.69
N ARG A 333 7.32 12.95 -9.43
CA ARG A 333 6.66 13.77 -8.41
C ARG A 333 7.04 15.26 -8.51
N THR A 334 7.32 15.70 -9.72
CA THR A 334 7.57 17.09 -10.07
C THR A 334 6.94 17.39 -11.43
N THR A 335 6.69 18.67 -11.68
CA THR A 335 6.36 19.20 -13.00
C THR A 335 7.28 20.36 -13.33
N SER A 336 7.40 20.70 -14.61
CA SER A 336 8.15 21.88 -15.03
C SER A 336 7.41 22.72 -16.05
N ILE A 337 7.35 24.04 -15.81
CA ILE A 337 6.75 25.03 -16.70
C ILE A 337 7.64 26.26 -16.71
N SER A 338 8.13 26.66 -17.89
CA SER A 338 9.00 27.83 -18.08
C SER A 338 10.16 27.86 -17.07
N ASN A 339 10.98 26.81 -17.00
CA ASN A 339 12.13 26.71 -16.08
C ASN A 339 11.83 26.89 -14.57
N ARG A 340 10.55 26.80 -14.15
CA ARG A 340 10.12 26.53 -12.78
C ARG A 340 9.99 25.02 -12.62
N ILE A 341 10.43 24.48 -11.49
CA ILE A 341 10.12 23.09 -11.11
C ILE A 341 9.19 23.13 -9.89
N THR A 342 8.03 22.49 -10.01
CA THR A 342 7.02 22.41 -8.95
C THR A 342 7.00 21.00 -8.37
N TYR A 343 7.02 20.88 -7.04
CA TYR A 343 6.92 19.60 -6.36
C TYR A 343 5.46 19.13 -6.29
N THR A 344 5.19 17.91 -6.73
CA THR A 344 3.85 17.31 -6.77
C THR A 344 3.75 16.02 -5.96
N GLY A 345 4.73 15.74 -5.10
CA GLY A 345 4.67 14.64 -4.14
C GLY A 345 3.70 14.92 -2.99
N LYS A 346 3.69 14.08 -1.96
CA LYS A 346 2.66 14.15 -0.90
C LYS A 346 3.16 14.79 0.39
N LYS A 347 4.35 14.42 0.85
CA LYS A 347 4.94 14.93 2.09
C LYS A 347 6.04 15.94 1.76
N GLY A 348 6.07 17.05 2.49
CA GLY A 348 7.12 18.05 2.33
C GLY A 348 8.49 17.47 2.68
N ARG A 349 9.52 17.90 1.94
CA ARG A 349 10.90 17.46 2.17
C ARG A 349 11.92 18.48 1.67
N ILE A 350 13.17 18.25 2.03
CA ILE A 350 14.32 19.03 1.55
C ILE A 350 14.75 18.46 0.20
N PHE A 351 14.96 19.37 -0.75
CA PHE A 351 15.57 19.12 -2.05
C PHE A 351 16.93 19.80 -2.14
N GLN A 352 17.89 19.14 -2.76
CA GLN A 352 19.10 19.79 -3.27
C GLN A 352 18.77 20.39 -4.63
N VAL A 353 18.90 21.71 -4.74
CA VAL A 353 18.70 22.45 -5.98
C VAL A 353 20.07 22.81 -6.52
N ASN A 354 20.35 22.44 -7.76
CA ASN A 354 21.59 22.76 -8.45
C ASN A 354 21.28 23.41 -9.78
N CYS A 355 21.68 24.67 -9.93
CA CYS A 355 21.61 25.42 -11.17
C CYS A 355 23.03 25.59 -11.72
N ALA A 356 23.23 25.24 -12.99
CA ALA A 356 24.45 25.51 -13.73
C ALA A 356 24.12 26.40 -14.93
N LEU A 357 24.87 27.50 -15.08
CA LEU A 357 24.64 28.49 -16.11
C LEU A 357 25.94 28.88 -16.80
N SER A 358 25.85 29.22 -18.07
CA SER A 358 26.85 30.04 -18.75
C SER A 358 26.20 31.26 -19.40
N TYR A 359 26.92 32.37 -19.40
CA TYR A 359 26.42 33.64 -19.89
C TYR A 359 27.53 34.52 -20.50
N ASP A 360 27.12 35.52 -21.28
CA ASP A 360 27.97 36.61 -21.74
C ASP A 360 27.33 37.98 -21.48
N GLY A 361 28.16 38.97 -21.15
CA GLY A 361 27.75 40.35 -20.86
C GLY A 361 27.45 41.24 -22.08
N GLY A 362 27.44 40.68 -23.30
CA GLY A 362 27.40 41.48 -24.53
C GLY A 362 28.70 42.24 -24.79
N SER A 363 28.69 43.23 -25.69
CA SER A 363 29.90 43.83 -26.28
C SER A 363 30.31 45.21 -25.73
N SER A 364 29.70 45.69 -24.64
CA SER A 364 29.97 47.05 -24.10
C SER A 364 31.04 47.03 -23.01
N LEU A 365 32.15 47.73 -23.24
CA LEU A 365 33.36 47.74 -22.40
C LEU A 365 33.30 48.63 -21.16
N LEU A 366 32.34 49.56 -21.08
CA LEU A 366 32.44 50.71 -20.15
C LEU A 366 31.47 50.65 -18.96
N ASN A 367 30.58 49.66 -18.89
CA ASN A 367 29.47 49.62 -17.92
C ASN A 367 29.13 48.22 -17.40
N SER A 368 30.12 47.43 -16.93
CA SER A 368 29.87 46.11 -16.33
C SER A 368 28.88 46.19 -15.17
N THR A 369 27.90 45.30 -15.13
CA THR A 369 26.91 45.19 -14.07
C THR A 369 27.15 43.94 -13.25
N ASP A 370 27.37 44.12 -11.95
CA ASP A 370 27.33 43.01 -10.99
C ASP A 370 25.89 42.51 -10.81
N TYR A 371 25.72 41.19 -10.83
CA TYR A 371 24.46 40.49 -10.61
C TYR A 371 24.59 39.49 -9.47
N VAL A 372 23.54 39.40 -8.66
CA VAL A 372 23.36 38.34 -7.67
C VAL A 372 22.30 37.38 -8.17
N PHE A 373 22.67 36.13 -8.39
CA PHE A 373 21.75 35.04 -8.72
C PHE A 373 21.48 34.21 -7.47
N PHE A 374 20.24 33.78 -7.26
CA PHE A 374 19.86 32.98 -6.11
C PHE A 374 18.63 32.13 -6.39
N ILE A 375 18.48 31.04 -5.64
CA ILE A 375 17.30 30.20 -5.69
C ILE A 375 16.16 30.90 -4.95
N MET A 376 14.99 30.93 -5.58
CA MET A 376 13.75 31.39 -5.00
C MET A 376 12.86 30.20 -4.72
N LYS A 377 12.38 30.07 -3.47
CA LYS A 377 11.24 29.20 -3.18
C LYS A 377 9.97 30.00 -3.48
N VAL A 378 9.07 29.39 -4.25
CA VAL A 378 7.75 29.94 -4.56
C VAL A 378 6.72 29.02 -3.90
N PRO A 379 6.23 29.37 -2.70
CA PRO A 379 5.22 28.55 -2.02
C PRO A 379 3.95 28.42 -2.86
N ALA A 380 3.22 27.31 -2.71
CA ALA A 380 1.89 27.16 -3.31
C ALA A 380 0.92 28.27 -2.83
N THR A 381 1.10 28.72 -1.59
CA THR A 381 0.35 29.79 -0.94
C THR A 381 1.30 30.69 -0.16
N GLY A 382 1.19 32.01 -0.35
CA GLY A 382 2.01 32.99 0.36
C GLY A 382 3.03 33.70 -0.54
N PRO A 383 3.90 34.55 0.05
CA PRO A 383 4.90 35.30 -0.71
C PRO A 383 6.09 34.43 -1.12
N ASN A 384 6.82 34.86 -2.15
CA ASN A 384 8.06 34.22 -2.56
C ASN A 384 9.14 34.38 -1.47
N GLU A 385 9.94 33.33 -1.26
CA GLU A 385 10.94 33.22 -0.19
C GLU A 385 12.35 33.09 -0.78
N PRO A 386 13.15 34.17 -0.83
CA PRO A 386 14.51 34.11 -1.38
C PRO A 386 15.42 33.27 -0.49
N GLN A 387 16.16 32.34 -1.11
CA GLN A 387 17.13 31.49 -0.41
C GLN A 387 18.49 32.19 -0.43
N ASN A 388 18.66 33.21 0.41
CA ASN A 388 19.83 34.10 0.40
C ASN A 388 21.17 33.37 0.57
N GLN A 389 21.18 32.22 1.23
CA GLN A 389 22.36 31.35 1.38
C GLN A 389 22.84 30.71 0.07
N THR A 390 22.07 30.84 -1.02
CA THR A 390 22.39 30.26 -2.33
C THR A 390 22.97 31.27 -3.31
N GLN A 391 23.23 32.50 -2.86
CA GLN A 391 23.65 33.60 -3.72
C GLN A 391 25.00 33.33 -4.41
N SER A 392 25.05 33.61 -5.72
CA SER A 392 26.28 33.70 -6.51
C SER A 392 26.36 35.07 -7.17
N ILE A 393 27.50 35.72 -7.02
CA ILE A 393 27.75 37.06 -7.55
C ILE A 393 28.66 36.95 -8.79
N VAL A 394 28.25 37.58 -9.89
CA VAL A 394 28.98 37.58 -11.16
C VAL A 394 28.88 38.95 -11.82
N ASP A 395 29.80 39.27 -12.74
CA ASP A 395 29.86 40.56 -13.43
C ASP A 395 29.81 40.41 -14.95
N THR A 396 29.13 41.34 -15.63
CA THR A 396 29.06 41.32 -17.11
C THR A 396 30.33 41.82 -17.82
N ALA A 397 31.51 41.76 -17.19
CA ALA A 397 32.74 42.22 -17.84
C ALA A 397 33.08 41.41 -19.10
N ASN A 398 33.87 42.06 -19.95
CA ASN A 398 33.87 41.78 -21.37
C ASN A 398 34.57 40.47 -21.78
N GLY A 399 34.16 39.96 -22.95
CA GLY A 399 35.01 39.18 -23.85
C GLY A 399 35.02 37.66 -23.69
N ASN A 400 34.53 37.13 -22.56
CA ASN A 400 34.50 35.69 -22.32
C ASN A 400 33.10 35.22 -21.92
N VAL A 401 32.75 34.02 -22.37
CA VAL A 401 31.62 33.28 -21.78
C VAL A 401 32.06 32.84 -20.39
N GLN A 402 31.33 33.26 -19.37
CA GLN A 402 31.54 32.85 -17.99
C GLN A 402 30.56 31.75 -17.61
N ASN A 403 30.96 30.87 -16.70
CA ASN A 403 30.07 29.88 -16.10
C ASN A 403 30.11 29.95 -14.58
N PHE A 404 28.98 29.68 -13.95
CA PHE A 404 28.86 29.64 -12.50
C PHE A 404 27.70 28.73 -12.09
N THR A 405 27.69 28.38 -10.80
CA THR A 405 26.63 27.57 -10.20
C THR A 405 25.87 28.37 -9.15
N VAL A 406 24.61 28.00 -8.95
CA VAL A 406 23.77 28.48 -7.85
C VAL A 406 23.16 27.24 -7.23
N GLN A 407 23.50 26.96 -5.97
CA GLN A 407 23.14 25.70 -5.34
C GLN A 407 22.74 25.89 -3.88
N GLY A 408 21.87 25.00 -3.41
CA GLY A 408 21.51 24.95 -2.00
C GLY A 408 20.37 24.00 -1.72
N SER A 409 19.98 23.96 -0.45
CA SER A 409 18.89 23.12 0.02
C SER A 409 17.62 23.95 0.22
N VAL A 410 16.50 23.44 -0.28
CA VAL A 410 15.19 24.10 -0.17
C VAL A 410 14.15 23.09 0.31
N THR A 411 13.40 23.45 1.35
CA THR A 411 12.24 22.68 1.80
C THR A 411 11.04 23.01 0.93
N LEU A 412 10.48 22.00 0.24
CA LEU A 412 9.29 22.15 -0.58
C LEU A 412 8.16 21.29 -0.01
N ASN A 413 7.00 21.92 0.22
CA ASN A 413 5.72 21.24 0.40
C ASN A 413 5.05 21.00 -0.96
N THR A 414 4.02 20.16 -0.99
CA THR A 414 3.25 19.92 -2.22
C THR A 414 2.74 21.23 -2.82
N GLY A 415 3.03 21.45 -4.10
CA GLY A 415 2.70 22.67 -4.84
C GLY A 415 3.77 23.76 -4.75
N ASP A 416 4.70 23.70 -3.80
CA ASP A 416 5.82 24.62 -3.75
C ASP A 416 6.73 24.39 -4.96
N SER A 417 7.37 25.47 -5.41
CA SER A 417 8.24 25.46 -6.58
C SER A 417 9.59 26.08 -6.29
N VAL A 418 10.57 25.76 -7.12
CA VAL A 418 11.85 26.47 -7.18
C VAL A 418 12.01 27.17 -8.52
N GLU A 419 12.65 28.33 -8.44
CA GLU A 419 13.02 29.14 -9.58
C GLU A 419 14.41 29.74 -9.35
N LEU A 420 15.07 30.13 -10.43
CA LEU A 420 16.27 30.95 -10.35
C LEU A 420 15.89 32.42 -10.54
N TRP A 421 16.33 33.27 -9.63
CA TRP A 421 16.09 34.72 -9.65
C TRP A 421 17.42 35.47 -9.68
N TYR A 422 17.37 36.70 -10.17
CA TYR A 422 18.53 37.58 -10.21
C TYR A 422 18.15 39.03 -9.86
N GLN A 423 19.11 39.77 -9.33
CA GLN A 423 19.02 41.22 -9.08
C GLN A 423 20.37 41.86 -9.39
N LYS A 424 20.39 43.16 -9.74
CA LYS A 424 21.67 43.87 -9.91
C LYS A 424 22.23 44.29 -8.55
N ALA A 425 23.54 44.14 -8.38
CA ALA A 425 24.28 44.58 -7.19
C ALA A 425 25.00 45.93 -7.38
N SER A 426 25.11 46.41 -8.63
CA SER A 426 25.79 47.66 -8.98
C SER A 426 24.83 48.66 -9.64
N SER A 427 25.25 49.92 -9.79
CA SER A 427 24.45 50.99 -10.40
C SER A 427 24.34 50.91 -11.93
N ASN A 428 25.21 50.12 -12.58
CA ASN A 428 25.25 49.97 -14.03
C ASN A 428 24.05 49.16 -14.56
N SER A 429 23.77 49.25 -15.86
CA SER A 429 22.57 48.68 -16.49
C SER A 429 22.84 47.77 -17.70
N GLN A 430 24.03 47.19 -17.80
CA GLN A 430 24.35 46.22 -18.85
C GLN A 430 23.60 44.90 -18.62
N GLY A 431 22.78 44.49 -19.60
CA GLY A 431 22.12 43.18 -19.59
C GLY A 431 23.08 42.03 -19.96
N PHE A 432 22.57 40.81 -19.94
CA PHE A 432 23.34 39.60 -20.24
C PHE A 432 22.59 38.64 -21.16
N ARG A 433 23.28 37.64 -21.71
CA ARG A 433 22.67 36.55 -22.48
C ARG A 433 23.00 35.22 -21.84
N ILE A 434 21.99 34.39 -21.59
CA ILE A 434 22.20 33.01 -21.15
C ILE A 434 22.53 32.14 -22.36
N ARG A 435 23.65 31.43 -22.30
CA ARG A 435 24.10 30.48 -23.33
C ARG A 435 23.69 29.06 -23.01
N THR A 436 23.85 28.66 -21.76
CA THR A 436 23.37 27.38 -21.25
C THR A 436 22.75 27.56 -19.88
N PHE A 437 21.74 26.75 -19.58
CA PHE A 437 21.11 26.68 -18.27
C PHE A 437 20.61 25.26 -18.04
N SER A 438 20.85 24.76 -16.84
CA SER A 438 20.23 23.55 -16.33
C SER A 438 19.96 23.73 -14.84
N MET A 439 18.74 23.45 -14.41
CA MET A 439 18.35 23.37 -13.00
C MET A 439 17.81 21.98 -12.72
N THR A 440 18.39 21.33 -11.71
CA THR A 440 17.96 20.01 -11.23
C THR A 440 17.59 20.09 -9.75
N ILE A 441 16.51 19.39 -9.38
CA ILE A 441 16.16 19.11 -7.98
C ILE A 441 16.18 17.61 -7.69
N LYS A 442 16.61 17.24 -6.48
CA LYS A 442 16.64 15.85 -5.99
C LYS A 442 16.55 15.75 -4.46
#